data_AF-A0A7X6JBC6-F1
#
_entry.id   AF-A0A7X6JBC6-F1
#
_cell.length_a   1.000
_cell.length_b   1.000
_cell.length_c   1.000
_cell.angle_alpha   90.00
_cell.angle_beta   90.00
_cell.angle_gamma   90.00
#
_symmetry.space_group_name_H-M   'P 1'
#
loop_
_entity.id
_entity.type
_entity.pdbx_description
1 polymer ?
#
loop_
_entity_poly.entity_id
_entity_poly.type
_entity_poly.pdbx_seq_one_letter_code
_entity_poly.pdbx_strand_id
1 'polypeptide(L)'
;MEDHRAGGMDGVMRIELGMQAMQAQLVISDYSPEIIRLIGKPEVPLVLRGAVQAQGGNVEAVVVNMRGMLSNTEFSQWAPATKSTKTLTYDLSYFRFRQKDEELCEIDIINMVRKFGGEDQLAAARNAVGI
;
A
#
# COMPACT_ATOMS: atom_id res chain seq x y z
N MET A 1 8.86 14.70 -2.37
CA MET A 1 8.85 16.07 -2.93
C MET A 1 10.05 16.80 -2.39
N GLU A 2 10.68 17.64 -3.21
CA GLU A 2 11.78 18.51 -2.80
C GLU A 2 11.42 19.98 -3.07
N ASP A 3 11.84 20.85 -2.16
CA ASP A 3 11.65 22.30 -2.21
C ASP A 3 12.71 22.92 -3.14
N HIS A 4 12.34 23.18 -4.40
CA HIS A 4 13.27 23.65 -5.44
C HIS A 4 13.13 25.16 -5.71
N ARG A 5 14.28 25.84 -5.89
CA ARG A 5 14.33 27.24 -6.33
C ARG A 5 15.43 27.46 -7.37
N ALA A 6 15.02 27.84 -8.57
CA ALA A 6 15.89 28.11 -9.72
C ALA A 6 16.16 29.62 -9.90
N GLY A 7 17.10 29.95 -10.78
CA GLY A 7 17.40 31.34 -11.14
C GLY A 7 16.17 32.05 -11.71
N GLY A 8 15.85 33.23 -11.17
CA GLY A 8 14.68 34.02 -11.57
C GLY A 8 13.36 33.68 -10.87
N MET A 9 13.32 32.68 -9.97
CA MET A 9 12.10 32.36 -9.20
C MET A 9 12.02 33.19 -7.89
N ASP A 10 10.88 33.81 -7.62
CA ASP A 10 10.65 34.62 -6.41
C ASP A 10 10.33 33.76 -5.16
N GLY A 11 9.77 32.58 -5.37
CA GLY A 11 9.43 31.58 -4.36
C GLY A 11 10.05 30.20 -4.59
N VAL A 12 9.66 29.26 -3.73
CA VAL A 12 10.03 27.83 -3.78
C VAL A 12 8.88 27.05 -4.40
N MET A 13 9.18 26.13 -5.32
CA MET A 13 8.20 25.21 -5.90
C MET A 13 8.55 23.77 -5.50
N ARG A 14 7.54 22.98 -5.12
CA ARG A 14 7.70 21.56 -4.82
C ARG A 14 7.72 20.71 -6.07
N ILE A 15 8.79 19.95 -6.25
CA ILE A 15 8.96 19.02 -7.39
C ILE A 15 8.76 17.58 -6.88
N GLU A 16 8.12 16.74 -7.71
CA GLU A 16 7.95 15.31 -7.44
C GLU A 16 9.22 14.53 -7.80
N LEU A 17 9.62 13.56 -6.97
CA LEU A 17 10.86 12.78 -7.12
C LEU A 17 10.59 11.27 -7.01
N GLY A 18 9.41 10.83 -7.44
CA GLY A 18 8.90 9.50 -7.14
C GLY A 18 8.19 9.41 -5.79
N MET A 19 7.71 8.20 -5.50
CA MET A 19 7.02 7.88 -4.26
C MET A 19 8.01 7.55 -3.13
N GLN A 20 7.58 7.78 -1.89
CA GLN A 20 8.25 7.22 -0.71
C GLN A 20 8.02 5.71 -0.63
N ALA A 21 8.83 5.01 0.18
CA ALA A 21 8.64 3.59 0.46
C ALA A 21 7.20 3.34 0.95
N MET A 22 6.50 2.42 0.29
CA MET A 22 5.14 2.06 0.67
C MET A 22 5.16 1.11 1.86
N GLN A 23 4.37 1.40 2.88
CA GLN A 23 4.24 0.55 4.07
C GLN A 23 2.77 0.35 4.41
N ALA A 24 2.39 -0.88 4.76
CA ALA A 24 1.07 -1.22 5.27
C ALA A 24 1.18 -1.76 6.69
N GLN A 25 0.28 -1.32 7.57
CA GLN A 25 0.20 -1.77 8.95
C GLN A 25 -1.14 -2.47 9.19
N LEU A 26 -1.12 -3.66 9.79
CA LEU A 26 -2.31 -4.46 10.07
C LEU A 26 -2.33 -4.88 11.54
N VAL A 27 -3.42 -4.58 12.25
CA VAL A 27 -3.63 -5.06 13.62
C VAL A 27 -4.60 -6.24 13.59
N ILE A 28 -4.14 -7.42 14.02
CA ILE A 28 -4.94 -8.64 14.08
C ILE A 28 -4.88 -9.27 15.48
N SER A 29 -6.01 -9.80 15.99
CA SER A 29 -6.00 -10.55 17.25
C SER A 29 -5.22 -11.86 17.12
N ASP A 30 -5.61 -12.73 16.19
CA ASP A 30 -4.80 -13.88 15.80
C ASP A 30 -4.94 -15.08 16.77
N TYR A 31 -3.91 -15.91 17.04
CA TYR A 31 -2.51 -15.88 16.60
C TYR A 31 -2.17 -17.15 15.77
N SER A 32 -2.03 -17.03 14.45
CA SER A 32 -1.67 -18.14 13.58
C SER A 32 -0.14 -18.30 13.46
N PRO A 33 0.40 -19.52 13.69
CA PRO A 33 1.81 -19.83 13.40
C PRO A 33 2.20 -19.60 11.93
N GLU A 34 1.24 -19.65 11.00
CA GLU A 34 1.50 -19.44 9.58
C GLU A 34 1.93 -18.01 9.30
N ILE A 35 1.28 -17.03 9.93
CA ILE A 35 1.62 -15.60 9.81
C ILE A 35 3.02 -15.34 10.40
N ILE A 36 3.33 -15.94 11.55
CA ILE A 36 4.65 -15.80 12.20
C ILE A 36 5.76 -16.38 11.30
N ARG A 37 5.48 -17.46 10.54
CA ARG A 37 6.42 -18.07 9.57
C ARG A 37 6.63 -17.24 8.29
N LEU A 38 5.92 -16.13 8.10
CA LEU A 38 6.10 -15.19 6.98
C LEU A 38 7.03 -14.01 7.33
N ILE A 39 7.37 -13.81 8.60
CA ILE A 39 8.26 -12.72 9.04
C ILE A 39 9.62 -12.86 8.34
N GLY A 40 10.10 -11.76 7.74
CA GLY A 40 11.37 -11.71 7.00
C GLY A 40 11.37 -12.41 5.65
N LYS A 41 10.23 -12.93 5.15
CA LYS A 41 10.14 -13.45 3.78
C LYS A 41 9.86 -12.32 2.77
N PRO A 42 10.57 -12.28 1.63
CA PRO A 42 10.30 -11.34 0.56
C PRO A 42 9.07 -11.75 -0.27
N GLU A 43 8.48 -10.79 -0.99
CA GLU A 43 7.39 -10.98 -1.95
C GLU A 43 6.17 -11.79 -1.43
N VAL A 44 5.89 -11.71 -0.13
CA VAL A 44 4.73 -12.31 0.50
C VAL A 44 3.45 -11.61 0.00
N PRO A 45 2.53 -12.35 -0.64
CA PRO A 45 1.26 -11.78 -1.09
C PRO A 45 0.28 -11.67 0.09
N LEU A 46 -0.44 -10.55 0.16
CA LEU A 46 -1.48 -10.29 1.14
C LEU A 46 -2.71 -9.74 0.43
N VAL A 47 -3.89 -10.30 0.71
CA VAL A 47 -5.15 -9.84 0.12
C VAL A 47 -6.14 -9.52 1.22
N LEU A 48 -6.51 -8.25 1.32
CA LEU A 48 -7.61 -7.81 2.17
C LEU A 48 -8.89 -7.75 1.35
N ARG A 49 -9.99 -8.19 1.96
CA ARG A 49 -11.33 -8.12 1.38
C ARG A 49 -12.24 -7.44 2.38
N GLY A 50 -13.03 -6.49 1.91
CA GLY A 50 -14.03 -5.77 2.67
C GLY A 50 -15.33 -5.65 1.89
N ALA A 51 -16.35 -5.15 2.56
CA ALA A 51 -17.60 -4.73 1.95
C ALA A 51 -17.96 -3.37 2.53
N VAL A 52 -18.33 -2.43 1.66
CA VAL A 52 -18.80 -1.09 2.05
C VAL A 52 -20.21 -0.88 1.49
N GLN A 53 -21.03 -0.14 2.22
CA GLN A 53 -22.42 0.11 1.82
C GLN A 53 -22.84 1.50 2.30
N ALA A 54 -23.29 2.35 1.38
CA ALA A 54 -23.96 3.60 1.73
C ALA A 54 -25.36 3.32 2.29
N GLN A 55 -25.89 4.19 3.16
CA GLN A 55 -27.22 4.00 3.74
C GLN A 55 -28.30 3.93 2.64
N GLY A 56 -28.95 2.77 2.48
CA GLY A 56 -29.93 2.53 1.41
C GLY A 56 -29.34 2.21 0.03
N GLY A 57 -28.01 2.15 -0.11
CA GLY A 57 -27.31 1.75 -1.33
C GLY A 57 -27.05 0.25 -1.42
N ASN A 58 -26.53 -0.19 -2.56
CA ASN A 58 -26.04 -1.56 -2.75
C ASN A 58 -24.72 -1.79 -2.00
N VAL A 59 -24.43 -3.04 -1.64
CA VAL A 59 -23.14 -3.44 -1.07
C VAL A 59 -22.09 -3.48 -2.19
N GLU A 60 -20.95 -2.84 -1.94
CA GLU A 60 -19.80 -2.83 -2.85
C GLU A 60 -18.65 -3.62 -2.23
N ALA A 61 -18.08 -4.55 -3.00
CA ALA A 61 -16.91 -5.31 -2.58
C ALA A 61 -15.65 -4.43 -2.66
N VAL A 62 -14.80 -4.47 -1.64
CA VAL A 62 -13.47 -3.86 -1.66
C VAL A 62 -12.43 -4.97 -1.66
N VAL A 63 -11.46 -4.89 -2.57
CA VAL A 63 -10.33 -5.83 -2.64
C VAL A 63 -9.04 -5.04 -2.71
N VAL A 64 -8.17 -5.27 -1.73
CA VAL A 64 -6.83 -4.69 -1.68
C VAL A 64 -5.83 -5.83 -1.86
N ASN A 65 -5.11 -5.82 -2.98
CA ASN A 65 -4.02 -6.76 -3.24
C ASN A 65 -2.70 -6.07 -2.91
N MET A 66 -1.88 -6.70 -2.08
CA MET A 66 -0.58 -6.21 -1.65
C MET A 66 0.46 -7.31 -1.84
N ARG A 67 1.71 -6.92 -2.10
CA ARG A 67 2.87 -7.81 -2.08
C ARG A 67 4.07 -7.05 -1.55
N GLY A 68 4.88 -7.72 -0.74
CA GLY A 68 6.01 -7.10 -0.06
C GLY A 68 6.64 -8.00 0.97
N MET A 69 7.39 -7.44 1.90
CA MET A 69 8.04 -8.17 3.00
C MET A 69 7.36 -7.84 4.33
N LEU A 70 7.01 -8.87 5.12
CA LEU A 70 6.61 -8.69 6.51
C LEU A 70 7.86 -8.36 7.35
N SER A 71 8.11 -7.08 7.56
CA SER A 71 9.37 -6.56 8.12
C SER A 71 9.38 -6.46 9.63
N ASN A 72 8.24 -6.19 10.27
CA ASN A 72 8.12 -6.18 11.73
C ASN A 72 6.82 -6.86 12.20
N THR A 73 6.85 -7.36 13.44
CA THR A 73 5.68 -7.88 14.15
C THR A 73 5.78 -7.52 15.63
N GLU A 74 4.88 -6.67 16.08
CA GLU A 74 4.80 -6.23 17.47
C GLU A 74 3.65 -6.96 18.16
N PHE A 75 3.87 -7.41 19.40
CA PHE A 75 2.84 -8.08 20.20
C PHE A 75 2.33 -7.13 21.29
N SER A 76 1.00 -7.01 21.43
CA SER A 76 0.42 -6.26 22.54
C SER A 76 0.75 -6.92 23.87
N GLN A 77 0.66 -6.16 24.96
CA GLN A 77 0.66 -6.73 26.30
C GLN A 77 -0.42 -7.82 26.43
N TRP A 78 -0.06 -8.95 27.05
CA TRP A 78 -1.00 -10.01 27.40
C TRP A 78 -1.48 -9.77 28.83
N ALA A 79 -2.77 -9.46 28.99
CA ALA A 79 -3.39 -9.20 30.28
C ALA A 79 -4.76 -9.89 30.36
N PRO A 80 -5.16 -10.41 31.54
CA PRO A 80 -6.51 -10.94 31.74
C PRO A 80 -7.59 -9.94 31.32
N ALA A 81 -8.69 -10.44 30.76
CA ALA A 81 -9.81 -9.65 30.23
C ALA A 81 -9.47 -8.63 29.12
N THR A 82 -8.23 -8.60 28.60
CA THR A 82 -7.82 -7.72 27.49
C THR A 82 -7.71 -8.52 26.19
N LYS A 83 -8.16 -7.95 25.07
CA LYS A 83 -7.99 -8.56 23.75
C LYS A 83 -6.54 -8.43 23.29
N SER A 84 -5.76 -9.50 23.38
CA SER A 84 -4.41 -9.55 22.81
C SER A 84 -4.44 -9.34 21.30
N THR A 85 -3.54 -8.50 20.80
CA THR A 85 -3.37 -8.19 19.37
C THR A 85 -1.90 -8.30 18.95
N LYS A 86 -1.67 -8.40 17.66
CA LYS A 86 -0.36 -8.18 17.04
C LYS A 86 -0.48 -7.15 15.93
N THR A 87 0.53 -6.30 15.81
CA THR A 87 0.66 -5.33 14.73
C THR A 87 1.70 -5.86 13.75
N LEU A 88 1.28 -6.11 12.51
CA LEU A 88 2.14 -6.54 11.41
C LEU A 88 2.50 -5.31 10.58
N THR A 89 3.77 -5.16 10.23
CA THR A 89 4.24 -4.10 9.34
C THR A 89 4.81 -4.73 8.06
N TYR A 90 4.25 -4.34 6.92
CA TYR A 90 4.61 -4.81 5.59
C TYR A 90 5.25 -3.67 4.79
N ASP A 91 6.47 -3.88 4.31
CA ASP A 91 7.11 -2.99 3.33
C ASP A 91 6.74 -3.48 1.92
N LEU A 92 6.03 -2.66 1.16
CA LEU A 92 5.33 -3.06 -0.07
C LEU A 92 6.12 -2.77 -1.35
N SER A 93 6.19 -3.76 -2.23
CA SER A 93 6.65 -3.64 -3.61
C SER A 93 5.50 -3.42 -4.60
N TYR A 94 4.31 -3.94 -4.28
CA TYR A 94 3.09 -3.81 -5.09
C TYR A 94 1.87 -3.52 -4.21
N PHE A 95 1.03 -2.61 -4.68
CA PHE A 95 -0.25 -2.25 -4.06
C PHE A 95 -1.32 -2.05 -5.14
N ARG A 96 -2.52 -2.60 -4.91
CA ARG A 96 -3.67 -2.42 -5.79
C ARG A 96 -4.93 -2.30 -4.96
N PHE A 97 -5.72 -1.26 -5.22
CA PHE A 97 -7.01 -1.03 -4.58
C PHE A 97 -8.13 -1.07 -5.63
N ARG A 98 -9.10 -1.96 -5.41
CA ARG A 98 -10.31 -2.08 -6.21
C ARG A 98 -11.54 -1.95 -5.32
N GLN A 99 -12.53 -1.23 -5.82
CA GLN A 99 -13.86 -1.14 -5.21
C GLN A 99 -14.89 -1.42 -6.31
N LYS A 100 -15.84 -2.31 -6.02
CA LYS A 100 -16.79 -2.83 -6.99
C LYS A 100 -16.02 -3.44 -8.18
N ASP A 101 -16.24 -2.93 -9.39
CA ASP A 101 -15.58 -3.37 -10.63
C ASP A 101 -14.49 -2.36 -11.09
N GLU A 102 -14.21 -1.33 -10.28
CA GLU A 102 -13.30 -0.23 -10.63
C GLU A 102 -11.93 -0.38 -9.95
N GLU A 103 -10.88 -0.08 -10.72
CA GLU A 103 -9.50 0.00 -10.25
C GLU A 103 -9.13 1.45 -9.96
N LEU A 104 -9.23 1.82 -8.69
CA LEU A 104 -8.97 3.19 -8.24
C LEU A 104 -7.47 3.47 -8.14
N CYS A 105 -6.66 2.44 -7.85
CA CYS A 105 -5.22 2.55 -7.68
C CYS A 105 -4.50 1.24 -8.03
N GLU A 106 -3.42 1.31 -8.82
CA GLU A 106 -2.43 0.24 -9.00
C GLU A 106 -1.02 0.83 -9.00
N ILE A 107 -0.15 0.30 -8.14
CA ILE A 107 1.23 0.74 -7.96
C ILE A 107 2.13 -0.49 -7.97
N ASP A 108 3.05 -0.52 -8.93
CA ASP A 108 4.13 -1.50 -9.02
C ASP A 108 5.45 -0.74 -9.13
N ILE A 109 6.25 -0.77 -8.06
CA ILE A 109 7.51 -0.03 -7.99
C ILE A 109 8.52 -0.59 -9.00
N ILE A 110 8.55 -1.91 -9.18
CA ILE A 110 9.54 -2.61 -10.00
C ILE A 110 9.24 -2.39 -11.49
N ASN A 111 7.97 -2.50 -11.87
CA ASN A 111 7.51 -2.32 -13.25
C ASN A 111 7.19 -0.86 -13.59
N MET A 112 7.54 0.11 -12.71
CA MET A 112 7.25 1.54 -12.86
C MET A 112 5.79 1.84 -13.24
N VAL A 113 4.82 1.13 -12.66
CA VAL A 113 3.38 1.37 -12.88
C VAL A 113 2.84 2.24 -11.75
N ARG A 114 2.21 3.37 -12.09
CA ARG A 114 1.53 4.23 -11.11
C ARG A 114 0.22 4.74 -11.69
N LYS A 115 -0.83 3.93 -11.52
CA LYS A 115 -2.19 4.24 -11.97
C LYS A 115 -3.03 4.80 -10.84
N PHE A 116 -3.70 5.92 -11.09
CA PHE A 116 -4.75 6.46 -10.24
C PHE A 116 -5.95 6.82 -11.11
N GLY A 117 -7.16 6.36 -10.76
CA GLY A 117 -8.36 6.60 -11.56
C GLY A 117 -8.26 6.12 -13.02
N GLY A 118 -7.48 5.06 -13.27
CA GLY A 118 -7.22 4.53 -14.62
C GLY A 118 -6.07 5.19 -15.41
N GLU A 119 -5.55 6.35 -14.99
CA GLU A 119 -4.45 7.03 -15.70
C GLU A 119 -3.07 6.60 -15.17
N ASP A 120 -2.19 6.08 -16.05
CA ASP A 120 -0.83 5.67 -15.71
C ASP A 120 0.16 6.85 -15.83
N GLN A 121 0.47 7.45 -14.70
CA GLN A 121 1.30 8.65 -14.60
C GLN A 121 2.77 8.43 -14.98
N LEU A 122 3.22 7.18 -15.07
CA LEU A 122 4.61 6.83 -15.42
C LEU A 122 4.74 6.29 -16.85
N ALA A 123 3.66 6.14 -17.61
CA ALA A 123 3.70 5.59 -18.98
C ALA A 123 4.65 6.38 -19.92
N ALA A 124 4.63 7.72 -19.86
CA ALA A 124 5.54 8.55 -20.65
C ALA A 124 7.01 8.39 -20.22
N ALA A 125 7.26 8.23 -18.90
CA ALA A 125 8.61 8.03 -18.37
C ALA A 125 9.17 6.65 -18.75
N ARG A 126 8.36 5.58 -18.65
CA ARG A 126 8.72 4.22 -19.10
C ARG A 126 9.08 4.19 -20.59
N ASN A 127 8.22 4.76 -21.44
CA ASN A 127 8.50 4.90 -22.88
C ASN A 127 9.81 5.64 -23.15
N ALA A 128 10.14 6.69 -22.37
CA ALA A 128 11.37 7.47 -22.54
C ALA A 128 12.65 6.71 -22.11
N VAL A 129 12.54 5.75 -21.18
CA VAL A 129 13.66 4.85 -20.79
C VAL A 129 13.66 3.51 -21.54
N GLY A 130 12.69 3.27 -22.42
CA GLY A 130 12.62 2.08 -23.27
C GLY A 130 12.08 0.82 -22.58
N ILE A 131 11.18 0.97 -21.61
CA ILE A 131 10.54 -0.11 -20.83
C ILE A 131 9.02 -0.10 -21.05
#